data_AF-A0A9E5LLY1-F1
#
_entry.id   AF-A0A9E5LLY1-F1
#
_cell.length_a   1.000
_cell.length_b   1.000
_cell.length_c   1.000
_cell.angle_alpha   90.00
_cell.angle_beta   90.00
_cell.angle_gamma   90.00
#
_symmetry.space_group_name_H-M   'P 1'
#
loop_
_entity.id
_entity.type
_entity.pdbx_description
1 polymer ?
#
loop_
_entity_poly.entity_id
_entity_poly.type
_entity_poly.pdbx_seq_one_letter_code
_entity_poly.pdbx_strand_id
1 'polypeptide(L)'
;MLQSDGAVARDIIEWHRLRDGQGTAQEALKFLDRNGDWPGLPYLRKQSEVALSDANEQTILTYFETSAPQTGAGALAYALALSKDGQSNKAALVAQNAWITLPLKAPQQDAFLSAFGSVLAPLHELRLIEMLWMDEHASAQQMENLVGTDLSALLRARIALRKGQEGVTALINAVPNALGNHPVLNHARFEWRLKNGFRDSAIDLLSVSSERASRLGQSERWADTRIRIVRDLLFDGKNKQAYTLAANHHIAEGTKYAKLEWLAGFAALRRLNDPKRAVKHFKNFLSAVDTPISLGRAYYWLGRAHAA
;
A
#
# COMPACT_ATOMS: atom_id res chain seq x y z
N MET A 1 31.03 4.80 34.30
CA MET A 1 29.85 5.66 34.10
C MET A 1 30.13 6.80 33.12
N LEU A 2 31.18 7.62 33.26
CA LEU A 2 31.46 8.70 32.28
C LEU A 2 31.78 8.23 30.84
N GLN A 3 32.37 7.04 30.64
CA GLN A 3 32.58 6.48 29.30
C GLN A 3 31.32 5.86 28.68
N SER A 4 30.38 5.34 29.48
CA SER A 4 29.13 4.77 28.98
C SER A 4 28.17 5.86 28.49
N ASP A 5 28.13 6.99 29.19
CA ASP A 5 27.28 8.13 28.81
C ASP A 5 27.76 8.78 27.50
N GLY A 6 29.08 8.81 27.27
CA GLY A 6 29.67 9.29 26.02
C GLY A 6 29.42 8.38 24.81
N ALA A 7 29.27 7.06 25.02
CA ALA A 7 28.97 6.13 23.94
C ALA A 7 27.53 6.31 23.43
N VAL A 8 26.55 6.34 24.33
CA VAL A 8 25.14 6.55 23.98
C VAL A 8 24.93 7.90 23.30
N ALA A 9 25.57 8.97 23.79
CA ALA A 9 25.49 10.29 23.16
C ALA A 9 26.03 10.28 21.71
N ARG A 10 27.13 9.56 21.44
CA ARG A 10 27.66 9.38 20.08
C ARG A 10 26.74 8.55 19.21
N ASP A 11 26.15 7.48 19.74
CA ASP A 11 25.17 6.67 19.02
C ASP A 11 23.92 7.46 18.65
N ILE A 12 23.43 8.36 19.51
CA ILE A 12 22.29 9.23 19.19
C ILE A 12 22.63 10.17 18.02
N ILE A 13 23.83 10.78 18.03
CA ILE A 13 24.29 11.64 16.94
C ILE A 13 24.39 10.84 15.64
N GLU A 14 25.02 9.67 15.69
CA GLU A 14 25.19 8.80 14.52
C GLU A 14 23.84 8.29 13.99
N TRP A 15 22.92 7.93 14.88
CA TRP A 15 21.56 7.53 14.51
C TRP A 15 20.82 8.65 13.77
N HIS A 16 20.91 9.89 14.25
CA HIS A 16 20.32 11.04 13.55
C HIS A 16 20.99 11.28 12.19
N ARG A 17 22.32 11.21 12.12
CA ARG A 17 23.10 11.39 10.90
C ARG A 17 22.73 10.35 9.82
N LEU A 18 22.73 9.07 10.18
CA LEU A 18 22.37 7.97 9.28
C LEU A 18 20.90 8.02 8.85
N ARG A 19 20.00 8.46 9.74
CA ARG A 19 18.58 8.70 9.44
C ARG A 19 18.33 9.92 8.55
N ASP A 20 19.30 10.82 8.44
CA ASP A 20 19.28 11.91 7.46
C ASP A 20 19.90 11.47 6.12
N GLY A 21 20.23 10.18 5.97
CA GLY A 21 20.87 9.62 4.78
C GLY A 21 22.36 9.98 4.65
N GLN A 22 22.96 10.55 5.70
CA GLN A 22 24.36 10.93 5.72
C GLN A 22 25.21 9.76 6.23
N GLY A 23 26.32 9.48 5.55
CA GLY A 23 27.27 8.42 5.92
C GLY A 23 27.41 7.33 4.88
N THR A 24 28.29 6.37 5.20
CA THR A 24 28.60 5.25 4.32
C THR A 24 27.77 4.01 4.70
N ALA A 25 27.62 3.08 3.76
CA ALA A 25 27.00 1.78 4.04
C ALA A 25 27.72 1.01 5.17
N GLN A 26 29.04 1.19 5.32
CA GLN A 26 29.83 0.55 6.37
C GLN A 26 29.56 1.15 7.75
N GLU A 27 29.37 2.47 7.84
CA GLU A 27 28.94 3.14 9.07
C GLU A 27 27.54 2.68 9.48
N ALA A 28 26.62 2.58 8.52
CA ALA A 28 25.28 2.04 8.76
C ALA A 28 25.32 0.59 9.27
N LEU A 29 26.11 -0.28 8.65
CA LEU A 29 26.31 -1.67 9.09
C LEU A 29 26.83 -1.74 10.53
N LYS A 30 27.90 -0.98 10.84
CA LYS A 30 28.48 -0.94 12.19
C LYS A 30 27.47 -0.45 13.23
N PHE A 31 26.66 0.56 12.87
CA PHE A 31 25.62 1.05 13.75
C PHE A 31 24.54 -0.03 13.99
N LEU A 32 24.07 -0.68 12.93
CA LEU A 32 23.03 -1.70 13.00
C LEU A 32 23.47 -2.96 13.78
N ASP A 33 24.74 -3.34 13.66
CA ASP A 33 25.34 -4.45 14.42
C ASP A 33 25.40 -4.14 15.92
N ARG A 34 25.83 -2.92 16.28
CA ARG A 34 25.91 -2.48 17.68
C ARG A 34 24.55 -2.21 18.33
N ASN A 35 23.58 -1.75 17.55
CA ASN A 35 22.32 -1.15 18.04
C ASN A 35 21.08 -1.84 17.44
N GLY A 36 21.02 -3.17 17.46
CA GLY A 36 20.00 -3.96 16.76
C GLY A 36 18.55 -3.82 17.27
N ASP A 37 18.35 -3.26 18.46
CA ASP A 37 17.04 -3.05 19.10
C ASP A 37 16.60 -1.57 19.13
N TRP A 38 17.37 -0.68 18.49
CA TRP A 38 17.10 0.75 18.53
C TRP A 38 15.79 1.15 17.83
N PRO A 39 15.19 2.27 18.22
CA PRO A 39 13.97 2.73 17.60
C PRO A 39 14.19 3.14 16.13
N GLY A 40 13.27 2.75 15.26
CA GLY A 40 13.21 3.24 13.88
C GLY A 40 14.30 2.72 12.95
N LEU A 41 14.93 1.58 13.26
CA LEU A 41 15.90 0.94 12.35
C LEU A 41 15.37 0.69 10.93
N PRO A 42 14.08 0.31 10.70
CA PRO A 42 13.56 0.20 9.33
C PRO A 42 13.62 1.51 8.54
N TYR A 43 13.49 2.66 9.22
CA TYR A 43 13.64 3.96 8.56
C TYR A 43 15.12 4.27 8.32
N LEU A 44 15.99 4.04 9.31
CA LEU A 44 17.44 4.21 9.14
C LEU A 44 17.95 3.37 7.97
N ARG A 45 17.59 2.09 7.91
CA ARG A 45 17.98 1.19 6.80
C ARG A 45 17.57 1.76 5.45
N LYS A 46 16.32 2.21 5.31
CA LYS A 46 15.82 2.83 4.08
C LYS A 46 16.64 4.06 3.67
N GLN A 47 16.98 4.93 4.62
CA GLN A 47 17.73 6.16 4.34
C GLN A 47 19.19 5.88 3.96
N SER A 48 19.80 4.87 4.59
CA SER A 48 21.19 4.49 4.31
C SER A 48 21.38 3.72 2.99
N GLU A 49 20.31 3.25 2.34
CA GLU A 49 20.42 2.57 1.03
C GLU A 49 20.99 3.48 -0.07
N VAL A 50 20.90 4.80 0.07
CA VAL A 50 21.50 5.75 -0.88
C VAL A 50 23.02 5.59 -0.96
N ALA A 51 23.67 5.27 0.15
CA ALA A 51 25.12 5.12 0.24
C ALA A 51 25.63 3.80 -0.34
N LEU A 52 24.73 2.89 -0.75
CA LEU A 52 25.10 1.61 -1.33
C LEU A 52 25.58 1.71 -2.77
N SER A 53 25.30 2.82 -3.48
CA SER A 53 25.83 3.03 -4.84
C SER A 53 27.35 3.06 -4.89
N ASP A 54 27.97 3.52 -3.79
CA ASP A 54 29.42 3.74 -3.69
C ASP A 54 30.10 2.62 -2.88
N ALA A 55 29.33 1.67 -2.39
CA ALA A 55 29.81 0.56 -1.58
C ALA A 55 30.38 -0.58 -2.44
N ASN A 56 31.33 -1.33 -1.88
CA ASN A 56 31.81 -2.54 -2.54
C ASN A 56 30.78 -3.68 -2.43
N GLU A 57 30.93 -4.68 -3.31
CA GLU A 57 29.99 -5.80 -3.46
C GLU A 57 29.77 -6.55 -2.14
N GLN A 58 30.84 -6.86 -1.40
CA GLN A 58 30.73 -7.54 -0.11
C GLN A 58 29.91 -6.74 0.92
N THR A 59 30.10 -5.42 0.95
CA THR A 59 29.35 -4.52 1.85
C THR A 59 27.86 -4.55 1.49
N ILE A 60 27.53 -4.50 0.19
CA ILE A 60 26.15 -4.54 -0.30
C ILE A 60 25.49 -5.88 0.05
N LEU A 61 26.18 -7.00 -0.17
CA LEU A 61 25.67 -8.33 0.17
C LEU A 61 25.38 -8.44 1.67
N THR A 62 26.33 -8.02 2.50
CA THR A 62 26.20 -8.01 3.97
C THR A 62 25.02 -7.15 4.44
N TYR A 63 24.82 -5.98 3.82
CA TYR A 63 23.75 -5.05 4.17
C TYR A 63 22.34 -5.67 4.07
N PHE A 64 22.13 -6.55 3.09
CA PHE A 64 20.85 -7.18 2.81
C PHE A 64 20.73 -8.64 3.27
N GLU A 65 21.64 -9.12 4.11
CA GLU A 65 21.55 -10.49 4.68
C GLU A 65 20.28 -10.67 5.51
N THR A 66 19.88 -9.65 6.27
CA THR A 66 18.77 -9.73 7.24
C THR A 66 17.57 -8.86 6.88
N SER A 67 17.61 -8.13 5.77
CA SER A 67 16.53 -7.22 5.37
C SER A 67 16.43 -7.11 3.86
N ALA A 68 15.20 -7.07 3.35
CA ALA A 68 14.95 -6.79 1.94
C ALA A 68 15.18 -5.30 1.61
N PRO A 69 15.57 -4.96 0.38
CA PRO A 69 15.65 -3.58 -0.08
C PRO A 69 14.32 -2.82 0.01
N GLN A 70 14.40 -1.56 0.38
CA GLN A 70 13.26 -0.65 0.60
C GLN A 70 13.24 0.51 -0.41
N THR A 71 14.28 0.65 -1.23
CA THR A 71 14.40 1.67 -2.28
C THR A 71 14.82 1.04 -3.61
N GLY A 72 14.46 1.69 -4.73
CA GLY A 72 14.91 1.26 -6.05
C GLY A 72 16.44 1.25 -6.21
N ALA A 73 17.15 2.17 -5.53
CA ALA A 73 18.61 2.24 -5.57
C ALA A 73 19.24 1.04 -4.86
N GLY A 74 18.83 0.78 -3.61
CA GLY A 74 19.34 -0.35 -2.82
C GLY A 74 19.00 -1.69 -3.47
N ALA A 75 17.78 -1.82 -4.03
CA ALA A 75 17.37 -3.03 -4.73
C ALA A 75 18.21 -3.31 -5.98
N LEU A 76 18.50 -2.28 -6.78
CA LEU A 76 19.34 -2.40 -7.96
C LEU A 76 20.77 -2.78 -7.58
N ALA A 77 21.36 -2.08 -6.61
CA ALA A 77 22.69 -2.38 -6.10
C ALA A 77 22.78 -3.83 -5.61
N TYR A 78 21.78 -4.30 -4.86
CA TYR A 78 21.75 -5.66 -4.36
C TYR A 78 21.62 -6.71 -5.45
N ALA A 79 20.68 -6.52 -6.38
CA ALA A 79 20.48 -7.45 -7.48
C ALA A 79 21.74 -7.57 -8.36
N LEU A 80 22.42 -6.45 -8.62
CA LEU A 80 23.68 -6.44 -9.37
C LEU A 80 24.82 -7.13 -8.60
N ALA A 81 24.96 -6.87 -7.30
CA ALA A 81 25.96 -7.54 -6.46
C ALA A 81 25.74 -9.07 -6.41
N LEU A 82 24.49 -9.52 -6.24
CA LEU A 82 24.13 -10.93 -6.28
C LEU A 82 24.46 -11.59 -7.63
N SER A 83 24.21 -10.88 -8.73
CA SER A 83 24.51 -11.39 -10.08
C SER A 83 26.03 -11.62 -10.26
N LYS A 84 26.85 -10.67 -9.79
CA LYS A 84 28.31 -10.79 -9.84
C LYS A 84 28.87 -11.87 -8.93
N ASP A 85 28.24 -12.08 -7.78
CA ASP A 85 28.56 -13.16 -6.82
C ASP A 85 28.07 -14.55 -7.30
N GLY A 86 27.50 -14.65 -8.51
CA GLY A 86 27.01 -15.91 -9.09
C GLY A 86 25.65 -16.38 -8.57
N GLN A 87 24.97 -15.58 -7.74
CA GLN A 87 23.64 -15.87 -7.19
C GLN A 87 22.50 -15.40 -8.12
N SER A 88 22.55 -15.76 -9.40
CA SER A 88 21.66 -15.23 -10.45
C SER A 88 20.16 -15.43 -10.17
N ASN A 89 19.78 -16.56 -9.58
CA ASN A 89 18.36 -16.81 -9.22
C ASN A 89 17.87 -15.83 -8.15
N LYS A 90 18.70 -15.56 -7.13
CA LYS A 90 18.36 -14.60 -6.07
C LYS A 90 18.35 -13.17 -6.61
N ALA A 91 19.31 -12.84 -7.47
CA ALA A 91 19.34 -11.55 -8.18
C ALA A 91 18.04 -11.30 -8.97
N ALA A 92 17.59 -12.31 -9.73
CA ALA A 92 16.34 -12.22 -10.49
C ALA A 92 15.12 -12.02 -9.59
N LEU A 93 15.02 -12.74 -8.46
CA LEU A 93 13.91 -12.58 -7.51
C LEU A 93 13.89 -11.18 -6.88
N VAL A 94 15.05 -10.66 -6.47
CA VAL A 94 15.19 -9.29 -5.94
C VAL A 94 14.75 -8.28 -7.00
N ALA A 95 15.22 -8.43 -8.23
CA ALA A 95 14.88 -7.54 -9.33
C ALA A 95 13.38 -7.56 -9.65
N GLN A 96 12.75 -8.74 -9.73
CA GLN A 96 11.31 -8.88 -9.97
C GLN A 96 10.48 -8.23 -8.86
N ASN A 97 10.82 -8.48 -7.60
CA ASN A 97 10.11 -7.89 -6.46
C ASN A 97 10.23 -6.35 -6.46
N ALA A 98 11.44 -5.82 -6.65
CA ALA A 98 11.68 -4.38 -6.69
C ALA A 98 10.97 -3.73 -7.89
N TRP A 99 11.00 -4.39 -9.04
CA TRP A 99 10.30 -3.95 -10.24
C TRP A 99 8.79 -3.83 -10.02
N ILE A 100 8.16 -4.77 -9.32
CA ILE A 100 6.71 -4.67 -9.08
C ILE A 100 6.38 -3.64 -8.00
N THR A 101 7.16 -3.61 -6.92
CA THR A 101 6.73 -2.99 -5.65
C THR A 101 7.36 -1.64 -5.33
N LEU A 102 8.45 -1.26 -6.00
CA LEU A 102 9.17 -0.02 -5.69
C LEU A 102 9.02 1.04 -6.80
N PRO A 103 8.79 2.31 -6.41
CA PRO A 103 8.95 3.43 -7.33
C PRO A 103 10.40 3.51 -7.80
N LEU A 104 10.58 3.64 -9.11
CA LEU A 104 11.89 3.78 -9.74
C LEU A 104 11.99 5.13 -10.47
N LYS A 105 13.14 5.77 -10.33
CA LYS A 105 13.56 6.88 -11.19
C LYS A 105 13.95 6.32 -12.57
N ALA A 106 13.85 7.14 -13.61
CA ALA A 106 14.16 6.70 -14.98
C ALA A 106 15.53 6.00 -15.12
N PRO A 107 16.65 6.54 -14.57
CA PRO A 107 17.94 5.85 -14.66
C PRO A 107 17.96 4.47 -13.98
N GLN A 108 17.17 4.29 -12.91
CA GLN A 108 17.07 3.02 -12.21
C GLN A 108 16.25 2.02 -13.03
N GLN A 109 15.13 2.46 -13.61
CA GLN A 109 14.33 1.62 -14.51
C GLN A 109 15.16 1.15 -15.70
N ASP A 110 15.91 2.04 -16.34
CA ASP A 110 16.78 1.69 -17.47
C ASP A 110 17.85 0.66 -17.07
N ALA A 111 18.46 0.83 -15.89
CA ALA A 111 19.43 -0.13 -15.37
C ALA A 111 18.80 -1.50 -15.04
N PHE A 112 17.60 -1.53 -14.47
CA PHE A 112 16.86 -2.78 -14.23
C PHE A 112 16.54 -3.50 -15.54
N LEU A 113 16.05 -2.78 -16.55
CA LEU A 113 15.73 -3.36 -17.86
C LEU A 113 16.99 -3.85 -18.58
N SER A 114 18.10 -3.10 -18.48
CA SER A 114 19.38 -3.49 -19.08
C SER A 114 19.93 -4.77 -18.45
N ALA A 115 19.88 -4.90 -17.12
CA ALA A 115 20.46 -6.05 -16.43
C ALA A 115 19.53 -7.27 -16.32
N PHE A 116 18.21 -7.04 -16.25
CA PHE A 116 17.22 -8.07 -15.90
C PHE A 116 16.01 -8.12 -16.86
N GLY A 117 16.06 -7.46 -18.02
CA GLY A 117 14.89 -7.28 -18.90
C GLY A 117 14.11 -8.55 -19.24
N SER A 118 14.79 -9.69 -19.45
CA SER A 118 14.13 -10.96 -19.78
C SER A 118 13.22 -11.49 -18.66
N VAL A 119 13.61 -11.33 -17.39
CA VAL A 119 12.81 -11.77 -16.24
C VAL A 119 11.78 -10.71 -15.82
N LEU A 120 11.95 -9.46 -16.23
CA LEU A 120 11.04 -8.35 -15.94
C LEU A 120 9.91 -8.20 -16.97
N ALA A 121 10.15 -8.59 -18.22
CA ALA A 121 9.18 -8.43 -19.32
C ALA A 121 7.79 -9.02 -19.00
N PRO A 122 7.66 -10.23 -18.42
CA PRO A 122 6.35 -10.79 -18.06
C PRO A 122 5.61 -10.03 -16.96
N LEU A 123 6.30 -9.12 -16.24
CA LEU A 123 5.79 -8.41 -15.06
C LEU A 123 5.37 -6.96 -15.37
N HIS A 124 5.48 -6.50 -16.62
CA HIS A 124 5.20 -5.10 -16.97
C HIS A 124 3.78 -4.65 -16.59
N GLU A 125 2.77 -5.48 -16.87
CA GLU A 125 1.39 -5.17 -16.50
C GLU A 125 1.23 -5.08 -14.98
N LEU A 126 1.76 -6.06 -14.25
CA LEU A 126 1.68 -6.08 -12.79
C LEU A 126 2.36 -4.85 -12.17
N ARG A 127 3.55 -4.46 -12.64
CA ARG A 127 4.21 -3.22 -12.23
C ARG A 127 3.35 -2.00 -12.52
N LEU A 128 2.80 -1.87 -13.73
CA LEU A 128 1.94 -0.75 -14.09
C LEU A 128 0.76 -0.64 -13.10
N ILE A 129 0.04 -1.73 -12.88
CA ILE A 129 -1.13 -1.75 -12.00
C ILE A 129 -0.75 -1.39 -10.57
N GLU A 130 0.38 -1.88 -10.05
CA GLU A 130 0.83 -1.52 -8.70
C GLU A 130 1.25 -0.05 -8.58
N MET A 131 1.99 0.50 -9.55
CA MET A 131 2.33 1.92 -9.55
C MET A 131 1.07 2.81 -9.62
N LEU A 132 0.03 2.38 -10.34
CA LEU A 132 -1.26 3.08 -10.37
C LEU A 132 -2.01 3.01 -9.02
N TRP A 133 -1.94 1.90 -8.29
CA TRP A 133 -2.52 1.78 -6.95
C TRP A 133 -1.78 2.61 -5.91
N MET A 134 -0.46 2.74 -6.05
CA MET A 134 0.39 3.58 -5.19
C MET A 134 0.27 5.08 -5.52
N ASP A 135 -0.43 5.44 -6.60
CA ASP A 135 -0.44 6.80 -7.17
C ASP A 135 0.98 7.31 -7.54
N GLU A 136 1.90 6.39 -7.86
CA GLU A 136 3.28 6.67 -8.27
C GLU A 136 3.34 7.04 -9.75
N HIS A 137 2.78 8.21 -10.07
CA HIS A 137 2.54 8.64 -11.44
C HIS A 137 3.79 8.67 -12.32
N ALA A 138 4.93 9.10 -11.78
CA ALA A 138 6.18 9.18 -12.54
C ALA A 138 6.69 7.79 -12.94
N SER A 139 6.64 6.81 -12.04
CA SER A 139 7.02 5.43 -12.35
C SER A 139 5.99 4.74 -13.25
N ALA A 140 4.69 5.01 -13.06
CA ALA A 140 3.65 4.48 -13.93
C ALA A 140 3.77 5.01 -15.37
N GLN A 141 4.10 6.29 -15.56
CA GLN A 141 4.31 6.89 -16.89
C GLN A 141 5.50 6.28 -17.62
N GLN A 142 6.56 5.91 -16.92
CA GLN A 142 7.71 5.22 -17.53
C GLN A 142 7.34 3.84 -18.12
N MET A 143 6.19 3.25 -17.73
CA MET A 143 5.72 1.98 -18.29
C MET A 143 4.99 2.14 -19.62
N GLU A 144 4.63 3.34 -20.04
CA GLU A 144 3.77 3.60 -21.20
C GLU A 144 4.29 2.99 -22.52
N ASN A 145 5.61 2.93 -22.68
CA ASN A 145 6.26 2.33 -23.85
C ASN A 145 6.57 0.83 -23.68
N LEU A 146 6.36 0.30 -22.48
CA LEU A 146 6.59 -1.11 -22.13
C LEU A 146 5.28 -1.91 -22.05
N VAL A 147 4.15 -1.21 -22.03
CA VAL A 147 2.80 -1.78 -22.02
C VAL A 147 2.11 -1.47 -23.34
N GLY A 148 1.29 -2.40 -23.82
CA GLY A 148 0.55 -2.24 -25.08
C GLY A 148 -0.44 -1.06 -25.04
N THR A 149 -0.98 -0.70 -26.20
CA THR A 149 -1.87 0.47 -26.39
C THR A 149 -3.04 0.54 -25.40
N ASP A 150 -3.63 -0.61 -25.09
CA ASP A 150 -4.81 -0.72 -24.23
C ASP A 150 -4.50 -0.34 -22.78
N LEU A 151 -3.38 -0.84 -22.25
CA LEU A 151 -2.89 -0.52 -20.91
C LEU A 151 -2.38 0.93 -20.84
N SER A 152 -1.79 1.44 -21.92
CA SER A 152 -1.40 2.86 -22.01
C SER A 152 -2.62 3.80 -21.99
N ALA A 153 -3.75 3.41 -22.60
CA ALA A 153 -5.00 4.16 -22.47
C ALA A 153 -5.53 4.15 -21.02
N LEU A 154 -5.53 2.98 -20.37
CA LEU A 154 -5.90 2.84 -18.95
C LEU A 154 -5.03 3.72 -18.03
N LEU A 155 -3.71 3.68 -18.22
CA LEU A 155 -2.71 4.50 -17.52
C LEU A 155 -3.05 5.99 -17.62
N ARG A 156 -3.23 6.51 -18.84
CA ARG A 156 -3.51 7.93 -19.08
C ARG A 156 -4.81 8.37 -18.40
N ALA A 157 -5.89 7.61 -18.58
CA ALA A 157 -7.18 7.91 -17.96
C ALA A 157 -7.09 7.90 -16.42
N ARG A 158 -6.41 6.89 -15.85
CA ARG A 158 -6.22 6.76 -14.40
C ARG A 158 -5.41 7.94 -13.82
N ILE A 159 -4.31 8.32 -14.45
CA ILE A 159 -3.49 9.46 -13.99
C ILE A 159 -4.28 10.77 -14.10
N ALA A 160 -4.98 11.00 -15.21
CA ALA A 160 -5.75 12.23 -15.43
C ALA A 160 -6.84 12.42 -14.37
N LEU A 161 -7.57 11.35 -14.03
CA LEU A 161 -8.56 11.36 -12.95
C LEU A 161 -7.95 11.76 -11.60
N ARG A 162 -6.81 11.18 -11.22
CA ARG A 162 -6.19 11.48 -9.91
C ARG A 162 -5.59 12.87 -9.83
N LYS A 163 -4.97 13.32 -10.92
CA LYS A 163 -4.42 14.67 -11.02
C LYS A 163 -5.51 15.74 -11.17
N GLY A 164 -6.75 15.34 -11.48
CA GLY A 164 -7.85 16.28 -11.73
C GLY A 164 -7.62 17.12 -12.98
N GLN A 165 -7.02 16.51 -14.01
CA GLN A 165 -6.77 17.18 -15.29
C GLN A 165 -8.08 17.48 -16.03
N GLU A 166 -8.07 18.41 -16.97
CA GLU A 166 -9.17 18.61 -17.90
C GLU A 166 -9.24 17.48 -18.94
N GLY A 167 -10.37 17.34 -19.64
CA GLY A 167 -10.51 16.36 -20.71
C GLY A 167 -10.61 14.89 -20.28
N VAL A 168 -10.83 14.62 -18.99
CA VAL A 168 -10.89 13.25 -18.43
C VAL A 168 -11.90 12.35 -19.17
N THR A 169 -13.04 12.90 -19.59
CA THR A 169 -14.08 12.14 -20.31
C THR A 169 -13.54 11.52 -21.60
N ALA A 170 -12.75 12.27 -22.39
CA ALA A 170 -12.16 11.74 -23.62
C ALA A 170 -11.16 10.62 -23.32
N LEU A 171 -10.35 10.78 -22.28
CA LEU A 171 -9.39 9.75 -21.86
C LEU A 171 -10.08 8.48 -21.35
N ILE A 172 -11.17 8.61 -20.59
CA ILE A 172 -11.97 7.46 -20.16
C ILE A 172 -12.59 6.74 -21.37
N ASN A 173 -13.12 7.48 -22.34
CA ASN A 173 -13.73 6.92 -23.54
C ASN A 173 -12.69 6.24 -24.46
N ALA A 174 -11.42 6.60 -24.35
CA ALA A 174 -10.32 5.95 -25.07
C ALA A 174 -9.90 4.62 -24.43
N VAL A 175 -10.32 4.31 -23.19
CA VAL A 175 -10.04 3.02 -22.54
C VAL A 175 -10.90 1.94 -23.20
N PRO A 176 -10.31 0.82 -23.67
CA PRO A 176 -11.06 -0.29 -24.25
C PRO A 176 -12.12 -0.85 -23.30
N ASN A 177 -13.24 -1.34 -23.85
CA ASN A 177 -14.37 -1.88 -23.06
C ASN A 177 -13.94 -2.97 -22.05
N ALA A 178 -12.98 -3.82 -22.42
CA ALA A 178 -12.44 -4.85 -21.53
C ALA A 178 -11.80 -4.28 -20.25
N LEU A 179 -11.24 -3.07 -20.32
CA LEU A 179 -10.59 -2.36 -19.21
C LEU A 179 -11.46 -1.26 -18.59
N GLY A 180 -12.64 -0.97 -19.15
CA GLY A 180 -13.52 0.10 -18.69
C GLY A 180 -14.03 -0.07 -17.25
N ASN A 181 -14.06 -1.32 -16.75
CA ASN A 181 -14.39 -1.67 -15.37
C ASN A 181 -13.18 -2.11 -14.55
N HIS A 182 -11.96 -1.86 -15.02
CA HIS A 182 -10.75 -2.25 -14.30
C HIS A 182 -10.71 -1.58 -12.90
N PRO A 183 -10.35 -2.33 -11.83
CA PRO A 183 -10.40 -1.81 -10.46
C PRO A 183 -9.65 -0.50 -10.23
N VAL A 184 -8.42 -0.34 -10.77
CA VAL A 184 -7.67 0.92 -10.62
C VAL A 184 -8.41 2.12 -11.23
N LEU A 185 -9.11 1.94 -12.34
CA LEU A 185 -9.86 3.00 -13.01
C LEU A 185 -11.10 3.36 -12.21
N ASN A 186 -11.84 2.36 -11.74
CA ASN A 186 -13.02 2.58 -10.92
C ASN A 186 -12.67 3.27 -9.59
N HIS A 187 -11.54 2.92 -8.96
CA HIS A 187 -11.06 3.62 -7.77
C HIS A 187 -10.79 5.10 -8.04
N ALA A 188 -10.12 5.43 -9.15
CA ALA A 188 -9.91 6.84 -9.50
C ALA A 188 -11.20 7.59 -9.87
N ARG A 189 -12.14 6.95 -10.57
CA ARG A 189 -13.45 7.54 -10.87
C ARG A 189 -14.22 7.84 -9.59
N PHE A 190 -14.17 6.92 -8.62
CA PHE A 190 -14.77 7.09 -7.31
C PHE A 190 -14.18 8.28 -6.56
N GLU A 191 -12.85 8.35 -6.44
CA GLU A 191 -12.18 9.45 -5.74
C GLU A 191 -12.38 10.80 -6.46
N TRP A 192 -12.32 10.83 -7.80
CA TRP A 192 -12.58 12.04 -8.58
C TRP A 192 -14.01 12.55 -8.38
N ARG A 193 -15.01 11.66 -8.37
CA ARG A 193 -16.42 12.03 -8.12
C ARG A 193 -16.60 12.69 -6.76
N LEU A 194 -15.97 12.14 -5.73
CA LEU A 194 -16.02 12.72 -4.38
C LEU A 194 -15.38 14.10 -4.34
N LYS A 195 -14.21 14.28 -4.98
CA LYS A 195 -13.51 15.57 -5.05
C LYS A 195 -14.33 16.65 -5.78
N ASN A 196 -15.19 16.25 -6.73
CA ASN A 196 -16.00 17.16 -7.54
C ASN A 196 -17.47 17.25 -7.08
N GLY A 197 -17.79 16.80 -5.87
CA GLY A 197 -19.14 16.95 -5.30
C GLY A 197 -20.19 15.94 -5.80
N PHE A 198 -19.81 14.99 -6.67
CA PHE A 198 -20.70 13.95 -7.19
C PHE A 198 -20.85 12.76 -6.24
N ARG A 199 -21.17 13.04 -4.97
CA ARG A 199 -21.14 12.06 -3.88
C ARG A 199 -22.01 10.83 -4.13
N ASP A 200 -23.27 11.00 -4.50
CA ASP A 200 -24.19 9.87 -4.68
C ASP A 200 -23.69 8.92 -5.79
N SER A 201 -23.24 9.47 -6.92
CA SER A 201 -22.64 8.67 -8.01
C SER A 201 -21.34 7.96 -7.62
N ALA A 202 -20.61 8.46 -6.61
CA ALA A 202 -19.45 7.80 -6.07
C ALA A 202 -19.87 6.62 -5.17
N ILE A 203 -20.90 6.81 -4.34
CA ILE A 203 -21.47 5.75 -3.49
C ILE A 203 -22.04 4.61 -4.35
N ASP A 204 -22.72 4.93 -5.45
CA ASP A 204 -23.24 3.93 -6.38
C ASP A 204 -22.11 3.12 -7.00
N LEU A 205 -21.05 3.78 -7.46
CA LEU A 205 -19.87 3.08 -7.99
C LEU A 205 -19.20 2.19 -6.95
N LEU A 206 -19.01 2.70 -5.73
CA LEU A 206 -18.46 1.89 -4.65
C LEU A 206 -19.35 0.69 -4.34
N SER A 207 -20.67 0.85 -4.39
CA SER A 207 -21.64 -0.23 -4.16
C SER A 207 -21.53 -1.32 -5.23
N VAL A 208 -21.49 -0.93 -6.52
CA VAL A 208 -21.33 -1.86 -7.66
C VAL A 208 -19.95 -2.54 -7.63
N SER A 209 -18.89 -1.81 -7.31
CA SER A 209 -17.56 -2.39 -7.12
C SER A 209 -17.52 -3.37 -5.94
N SER A 210 -18.32 -3.14 -4.89
CA SER A 210 -18.39 -3.99 -3.71
C SER A 210 -19.20 -5.28 -3.91
N GLU A 211 -19.78 -5.53 -5.08
CA GLU A 211 -20.46 -6.80 -5.37
C GLU A 211 -19.50 -7.99 -5.36
N ARG A 212 -18.22 -7.78 -5.70
CA ARG A 212 -17.18 -8.83 -5.74
C ARG A 212 -15.82 -8.24 -5.40
N ALA A 213 -15.00 -8.95 -4.61
CA ALA A 213 -13.65 -8.54 -4.26
C ALA A 213 -12.78 -8.19 -5.49
N SER A 214 -12.90 -8.97 -6.57
CA SER A 214 -12.14 -8.74 -7.82
C SER A 214 -12.45 -7.41 -8.51
N ARG A 215 -13.62 -6.79 -8.26
CA ARG A 215 -13.95 -5.45 -8.78
C ARG A 215 -13.40 -4.30 -7.94
N LEU A 216 -12.99 -4.58 -6.70
CA LEU A 216 -12.28 -3.63 -5.83
C LEU A 216 -10.77 -3.65 -6.07
N GLY A 217 -10.22 -4.79 -6.50
CA GLY A 217 -8.78 -4.99 -6.63
C GLY A 217 -8.15 -4.99 -5.23
N GLN A 218 -7.59 -3.85 -4.82
CA GLN A 218 -7.08 -3.65 -3.47
C GLN A 218 -8.17 -3.05 -2.56
N SER A 219 -8.97 -3.90 -1.93
CA SER A 219 -10.12 -3.50 -1.07
C SER A 219 -9.75 -2.46 0.01
N GLU A 220 -8.55 -2.57 0.57
CA GLU A 220 -8.01 -1.69 1.62
C GLU A 220 -7.85 -0.23 1.14
N ARG A 221 -7.65 -0.02 -0.16
CA ARG A 221 -7.51 1.32 -0.78
C ARG A 221 -8.82 2.09 -0.81
N TRP A 222 -9.95 1.42 -0.61
CA TRP A 222 -11.27 2.03 -0.55
C TRP A 222 -11.73 2.32 0.89
N ALA A 223 -11.06 1.71 1.89
CA ALA A 223 -11.58 1.57 3.24
C ALA A 223 -11.77 2.88 3.99
N ASP A 224 -10.80 3.80 3.94
CA ASP A 224 -10.84 5.01 4.76
C ASP A 224 -11.98 5.95 4.31
N THR A 225 -12.15 6.10 3.01
CA THR A 225 -13.27 6.84 2.42
C THR A 225 -14.60 6.10 2.64
N ARG A 226 -14.64 4.77 2.45
CA ARG A 226 -15.81 3.93 2.77
C ARG A 226 -16.28 4.13 4.20
N ILE A 227 -15.37 4.08 5.18
CA ILE A 227 -15.66 4.27 6.60
C ILE A 227 -16.30 5.64 6.86
N ARG A 228 -15.79 6.71 6.25
CA ARG A 228 -16.41 8.05 6.33
C ARG A 228 -17.81 8.04 5.74
N ILE A 229 -17.97 7.52 4.53
CA ILE A 229 -19.28 7.42 3.85
C ILE A 229 -20.29 6.66 4.71
N VAL A 230 -19.92 5.51 5.27
CA VAL A 230 -20.79 4.71 6.14
C VAL A 230 -21.25 5.52 7.35
N ARG A 231 -20.35 6.28 7.99
CA ARG A 231 -20.72 7.13 9.14
C ARG A 231 -21.69 8.24 8.74
N ASP A 232 -21.43 8.91 7.62
CA ASP A 232 -22.32 9.95 7.10
C ASP A 232 -23.71 9.36 6.79
N LEU A 233 -23.78 8.21 6.12
CA LEU A 233 -25.04 7.53 5.83
C LEU A 233 -25.81 7.13 7.10
N LEU A 234 -25.12 6.75 8.18
CA LEU A 234 -25.75 6.47 9.48
C LEU A 234 -26.25 7.73 10.19
N PHE A 235 -25.61 8.87 9.94
CA PHE A 235 -26.04 10.17 10.44
C PHE A 235 -27.28 10.66 9.66
N ASP A 236 -27.26 10.51 8.33
CA ASP A 236 -28.34 10.88 7.41
C ASP A 236 -29.56 9.93 7.48
N GLY A 237 -29.51 8.90 8.33
CA GLY A 237 -30.59 7.91 8.46
C GLY A 237 -30.71 6.91 7.30
N LYS A 238 -29.78 6.92 6.34
CA LYS A 238 -29.68 5.96 5.21
C LYS A 238 -29.12 4.60 5.67
N ASN A 239 -29.75 4.03 6.70
CA ASN A 239 -29.22 2.92 7.50
C ASN A 239 -28.96 1.63 6.72
N LYS A 240 -29.86 1.24 5.82
CA LYS A 240 -29.70 0.03 5.00
C LYS A 240 -28.50 0.15 4.07
N GLN A 241 -28.33 1.32 3.43
CA GLN A 241 -27.20 1.58 2.55
C GLN A 241 -25.88 1.61 3.35
N ALA A 242 -25.88 2.25 4.52
CA ALA A 242 -24.72 2.27 5.40
C ALA A 242 -24.28 0.85 5.80
N TYR A 243 -25.22 0.00 6.21
CA TYR A 243 -24.95 -1.39 6.54
C TYR A 243 -24.37 -2.16 5.35
N THR A 244 -25.03 -2.10 4.18
CA THR A 244 -24.56 -2.81 2.97
C THR A 244 -23.15 -2.40 2.59
N LEU A 245 -22.86 -1.10 2.64
CA LEU A 245 -21.55 -0.56 2.29
C LEU A 245 -20.49 -0.93 3.32
N ALA A 246 -20.85 -0.98 4.61
CA ALA A 246 -19.96 -1.41 5.67
C ALA A 246 -19.61 -2.90 5.53
N ALA A 247 -20.62 -3.75 5.32
CA ALA A 247 -20.47 -5.21 5.31
C ALA A 247 -19.77 -5.75 4.05
N ASN A 248 -19.99 -5.13 2.87
CA ASN A 248 -19.43 -5.60 1.61
C ASN A 248 -18.03 -5.01 1.34
N HIS A 249 -17.14 -5.06 2.32
CA HIS A 249 -15.82 -4.41 2.24
C HIS A 249 -14.73 -5.29 1.61
N HIS A 250 -14.84 -6.63 1.66
CA HIS A 250 -13.88 -7.58 1.09
C HIS A 250 -12.42 -7.41 1.54
N ILE A 251 -12.23 -7.05 2.81
CA ILE A 251 -10.92 -6.93 3.48
C ILE A 251 -10.79 -8.15 4.37
N ALA A 252 -9.62 -8.80 4.39
CA ALA A 252 -9.43 -10.02 5.17
C ALA A 252 -9.19 -9.74 6.66
N GLU A 253 -8.36 -8.73 6.98
CA GLU A 253 -7.88 -8.53 8.35
C GLU A 253 -7.42 -7.08 8.63
N GLY A 254 -6.93 -6.86 9.86
CA GLY A 254 -6.31 -5.61 10.30
C GLY A 254 -7.30 -4.52 10.72
N THR A 255 -6.76 -3.34 11.02
CA THR A 255 -7.52 -2.23 11.62
C THR A 255 -8.68 -1.73 10.76
N LYS A 256 -8.55 -1.78 9.42
CA LYS A 256 -9.60 -1.37 8.48
C LYS A 256 -10.77 -2.36 8.50
N TYR A 257 -10.47 -3.66 8.48
CA TYR A 257 -11.43 -4.73 8.67
C TYR A 257 -12.21 -4.55 9.98
N ALA A 258 -11.50 -4.45 11.11
CA ALA A 258 -12.10 -4.29 12.42
C ALA A 258 -13.05 -3.09 12.49
N LYS A 259 -12.66 -1.93 11.94
CA LYS A 259 -13.51 -0.73 11.92
C LYS A 259 -14.81 -0.94 11.11
N LEU A 260 -14.72 -1.61 9.96
CA LEU A 260 -15.87 -1.85 9.08
C LEU A 260 -16.82 -2.90 9.65
N GLU A 261 -16.28 -3.97 10.25
CA GLU A 261 -17.05 -4.97 10.99
C GLU A 261 -17.79 -4.33 12.17
N TRP A 262 -17.11 -3.48 12.96
CA TRP A 262 -17.77 -2.77 14.04
C TRP A 262 -18.91 -1.86 13.54
N LEU A 263 -18.70 -1.11 12.45
CA LEU A 263 -19.73 -0.25 11.85
C LEU A 263 -20.92 -1.06 11.31
N ALA A 264 -20.67 -2.19 10.65
CA ALA A 264 -21.70 -3.08 10.16
C ALA A 264 -22.53 -3.67 11.31
N GLY A 265 -21.87 -4.12 12.39
CA GLY A 265 -22.53 -4.60 13.60
C GLY A 265 -23.36 -3.53 14.30
N PHE A 266 -22.82 -2.31 14.43
CA PHE A 266 -23.55 -1.18 15.00
C PHE A 266 -24.79 -0.82 14.17
N ALA A 267 -24.65 -0.74 12.84
CA ALA A 267 -25.77 -0.47 11.93
C ALA A 267 -26.85 -1.55 12.05
N ALA A 268 -26.45 -2.83 12.02
CA ALA A 268 -27.37 -3.95 12.18
C ALA A 268 -28.16 -3.87 13.50
N LEU A 269 -27.47 -3.68 14.64
CA LEU A 269 -28.11 -3.66 15.95
C LEU A 269 -28.95 -2.40 16.18
N ARG A 270 -28.37 -1.22 15.97
CA ARG A 270 -28.94 0.05 16.44
C ARG A 270 -29.83 0.74 15.42
N ARG A 271 -29.72 0.37 14.15
CA ARG A 271 -30.46 1.03 13.06
C ARG A 271 -31.39 0.09 12.29
N LEU A 272 -31.09 -1.20 12.25
CA LEU A 272 -31.88 -2.18 11.51
C LEU A 272 -32.61 -3.18 12.41
N ASN A 273 -32.44 -3.10 13.74
CA ASN A 273 -33.00 -4.04 14.72
C ASN A 273 -32.71 -5.50 14.36
N ASP A 274 -31.49 -5.78 13.91
CA ASP A 274 -31.03 -7.12 13.54
C ASP A 274 -29.89 -7.59 14.46
N PRO A 275 -30.22 -8.07 15.67
CA PRO A 275 -29.22 -8.53 16.63
C PRO A 275 -28.43 -9.73 16.11
N LYS A 276 -29.06 -10.63 15.35
CA LYS A 276 -28.40 -11.84 14.82
C LYS A 276 -27.26 -11.48 13.85
N ARG A 277 -27.49 -10.55 12.91
CA ARG A 277 -26.42 -10.04 12.03
C ARG A 277 -25.37 -9.27 12.83
N ALA A 278 -25.79 -8.47 13.81
CA ALA A 278 -24.85 -7.72 14.65
C ALA A 278 -23.88 -8.63 15.42
N VAL A 279 -24.35 -9.73 16.00
CA VAL A 279 -23.50 -10.73 16.68
C VAL A 279 -22.40 -11.24 15.76
N LYS A 280 -22.71 -11.56 14.50
CA LYS A 280 -21.70 -12.02 13.53
C LYS A 280 -20.60 -10.98 13.36
N HIS A 281 -20.97 -9.73 13.10
CA HIS A 281 -20.02 -8.63 12.90
C HIS A 281 -19.20 -8.31 14.15
N PHE A 282 -19.80 -8.34 15.34
CA PHE A 282 -19.05 -8.08 16.57
C PHE A 282 -18.09 -9.22 16.93
N LYS A 283 -18.38 -10.47 16.55
CA LYS A 283 -17.42 -11.59 16.66
C LYS A 283 -16.23 -11.41 15.72
N ASN A 284 -16.49 -11.03 14.47
CA ASN A 284 -15.44 -10.68 13.50
C ASN A 284 -14.56 -9.51 13.99
N PHE A 285 -15.19 -8.47 14.55
CA PHE A 285 -14.47 -7.37 15.18
C PHE A 285 -13.60 -7.84 16.36
N LEU A 286 -14.14 -8.68 17.24
CA LEU A 286 -13.43 -9.24 18.40
C LEU A 286 -12.20 -10.04 17.98
N SER A 287 -12.29 -10.85 16.92
CA SER A 287 -11.14 -11.63 16.43
C SER A 287 -10.03 -10.80 15.79
N ALA A 288 -10.30 -9.54 15.45
CA ALA A 288 -9.37 -8.67 14.74
C ALA A 288 -8.73 -7.59 15.64
N VAL A 289 -8.95 -7.65 16.95
CA VAL A 289 -8.43 -6.66 17.91
C VAL A 289 -7.85 -7.31 19.16
N ASP A 290 -6.83 -6.69 19.73
CA ASP A 290 -6.06 -7.18 20.88
C ASP A 290 -5.89 -6.15 22.00
N THR A 291 -6.05 -4.85 21.69
CA THR A 291 -5.91 -3.78 22.69
C THR A 291 -7.05 -3.80 23.73
N PRO A 292 -6.77 -3.54 25.03
CA PRO A 292 -7.79 -3.60 26.08
C PRO A 292 -9.05 -2.74 25.81
N ILE A 293 -8.86 -1.55 25.22
CA ILE A 293 -9.96 -0.65 24.85
C ILE A 293 -10.86 -1.29 23.78
N SER A 294 -10.25 -1.93 22.78
CA SER A 294 -10.98 -2.57 21.69
C SER A 294 -11.70 -3.83 22.13
N LEU A 295 -11.06 -4.64 22.98
CA LEU A 295 -11.67 -5.83 23.60
C LEU A 295 -12.88 -5.45 24.46
N GLY A 296 -12.74 -4.44 25.33
CA GLY A 296 -13.85 -3.94 26.15
C GLY A 296 -15.05 -3.49 25.30
N ARG A 297 -14.78 -2.77 24.21
CA ARG A 297 -15.82 -2.39 23.23
C ARG A 297 -16.47 -3.61 22.58
N ALA A 298 -15.67 -4.58 22.14
CA ALA A 298 -16.16 -5.77 21.46
C ALA A 298 -17.12 -6.58 22.36
N TYR A 299 -16.69 -6.91 23.58
CA TYR A 299 -17.50 -7.66 24.53
C TYR A 299 -18.76 -6.91 24.95
N TYR A 300 -18.67 -5.60 25.19
CA TYR A 300 -19.84 -4.78 25.50
C TYR A 300 -20.90 -4.86 24.41
N TRP A 301 -20.51 -4.61 23.15
CA TRP A 301 -21.46 -4.61 22.03
C TRP A 301 -21.99 -6.00 21.70
N LEU A 302 -21.17 -7.05 21.86
CA LEU A 302 -21.60 -8.42 21.71
C LEU A 302 -22.65 -8.80 22.78
N GLY A 303 -22.44 -8.42 24.04
CA GLY A 303 -23.42 -8.60 25.11
C GLY A 303 -24.72 -7.84 24.84
N ARG A 304 -24.63 -6.58 24.37
CA ARG A 304 -25.80 -5.80 23.94
C ARG A 304 -26.57 -6.44 22.78
N ALA A 305 -25.88 -7.09 21.85
CA ALA A 305 -26.52 -7.77 20.73
C ALA A 305 -27.19 -9.09 21.16
N HIS A 306 -26.62 -9.81 22.14
CA HIS A 306 -27.23 -11.03 22.68
C HIS A 306 -28.45 -10.77 23.58
N ALA A 307 -28.49 -9.61 24.25
CA ALA A 307 -29.60 -9.22 25.11
C ALA A 307 -30.80 -8.60 24.37
N ALA A 308 -30.67 -8.30 23.08
CA ALA A 308 -31.64 -7.59 22.26
C ALA A 308 -32.53 -8.52 21.42
#